data_AF-A0A2G4G6N5-F1
#
_entry.id   AF-A0A2G4G6N5-F1
#
_cell.length_a   1.000
_cell.length_b   1.000
_cell.length_c   1.000
_cell.angle_alpha   90.00
_cell.angle_beta   90.00
_cell.angle_gamma   90.00
#
_symmetry.space_group_name_H-M   'P 1'
#
loop_
_entity.id
_entity.type
_entity.pdbx_description
1 polymer ?
#
loop_
_entity_poly.entity_id
_entity_poly.type
_entity_poly.pdbx_seq_one_letter_code
_entity_poly.pdbx_strand_id
1 'polypeptide(L)'
;MTTTATPTSSVTAQCPYSGSQLNTAGTYNTDWWPNRLDLSVLRANSPVSDPMGEDFDYAKEFSKLNLKAVKKDIEALMTTSQEWWPADYGHYGPFFIRLAWHSAGTYRTHDGRGGAGAGMQRFAPINSWPDNGNLDKARRLLWPIKQKYGKKLSWADLMILVGNCAIESMGLKTFGFGGGREDVWEPDETYWGKEKVWLTNERYSGNRVLEKPLAAVQMGLIYVNPQGPDGNPDPLASAVDIRETFARMAMNDEETVALIAGGHTFGKAHGAADPDKYVGAEPEGAPIDEMGLGWKNSFGTGKGSDTITSGLEGAWTSTPTKWDNNYFKTLFKYEWKQTKSPGGAVQWIPTDESAAKAVPDAHISGKTHAPVMQTTDLALRMDPAYEKISRHFAQDLDALADAFTRAWFKLTHRDMGPAVRYLGSLVPSEELIWQDPLPARSKRVIGKAEIEILKKRILSSGLTSAQLVTTAWASASSFRGTDKRGGANGARIRLEPQISWEANNPKELKKVLAVLEKIQANFNKKSAKKVSLADLIVLGGSVAVEMAAKKAGVKTKVRFTPGRTDATQAQTDVFSFGYLEPTADGFRNYKSATDSHPTEIALVDKAAFLELTPPEMT
;
A
#
# COMPACT_ATOMS: atom_id res chain seq x y z
N MET A 1 -22.39 21.42 56.01
CA MET A 1 -22.63 20.93 54.64
C MET A 1 -22.21 22.01 53.66
N THR A 2 -21.02 21.88 53.10
CA THR A 2 -20.53 22.70 51.98
C THR A 2 -19.53 21.83 51.23
N THR A 3 -20.03 21.14 50.22
CA THR A 3 -19.21 20.39 49.27
C THR A 3 -18.88 21.29 48.09
N THR A 4 -17.62 21.71 48.04
CA THR A 4 -16.97 22.30 46.87
C THR A 4 -16.88 21.26 45.75
N ALA A 5 -17.49 21.56 44.61
CA ALA A 5 -17.34 20.78 43.39
C ALA A 5 -16.02 21.16 42.70
N THR A 6 -15.14 20.17 42.54
CA THR A 6 -13.95 20.26 41.71
C THR A 6 -14.37 20.16 40.24
N PRO A 7 -13.91 21.04 39.33
CA PRO A 7 -14.22 20.90 37.91
C PRO A 7 -13.35 19.79 37.32
N THR A 8 -13.98 18.72 36.86
CA THR A 8 -13.36 17.73 35.97
C THR A 8 -13.19 18.37 34.59
N SER A 9 -11.97 18.77 34.24
CA SER A 9 -11.62 19.12 32.87
C SER A 9 -11.62 17.85 32.02
N SER A 10 -12.68 17.64 31.25
CA SER A 10 -12.65 16.70 30.12
C SER A 10 -11.75 17.30 29.03
N VAL A 11 -10.48 16.93 29.02
CA VAL A 11 -9.61 17.21 27.88
C VAL A 11 -10.10 16.29 26.77
N THR A 12 -10.94 16.83 25.88
CA THR A 12 -11.19 16.22 24.58
C THR A 12 -9.84 16.08 23.89
N ALA A 13 -9.40 14.86 23.61
CA ALA A 13 -8.23 14.62 22.78
C ALA A 13 -8.46 15.33 21.43
N GLN A 14 -7.81 16.48 21.24
CA GLN A 14 -7.75 17.16 19.96
C GLN A 14 -6.71 16.43 19.11
N CYS A 15 -6.97 16.32 17.80
CA CYS A 15 -5.99 15.82 16.84
C CYS A 15 -4.66 16.57 17.04
N PRO A 16 -3.55 15.90 17.35
CA PRO A 16 -2.29 16.56 17.71
C PRO A 16 -1.61 17.27 16.53
N TYR A 17 -2.11 17.08 15.30
CA TYR A 17 -1.58 17.69 14.09
C TYR A 17 -2.57 18.70 13.50
N SER A 18 -2.24 19.99 13.61
CA SER A 18 -2.90 21.10 12.92
C SER A 18 -2.03 21.69 11.79
N GLY A 19 -1.02 20.93 11.33
CA GLY A 19 0.01 21.38 10.40
C GLY A 19 1.17 22.11 11.09
N SER A 20 2.15 22.61 10.31
CA SER A 20 3.30 23.35 10.86
C SER A 20 2.89 24.74 11.38
N GLN A 21 2.45 24.83 12.63
CA GLN A 21 2.22 26.10 13.29
C GLN A 21 3.56 26.61 13.86
N LEU A 22 4.16 27.64 13.24
CA LEU A 22 5.39 28.29 13.74
C LEU A 22 5.21 28.89 15.14
N ASN A 23 3.98 29.25 15.49
CA ASN A 23 3.51 29.62 16.83
C ASN A 23 2.19 28.89 17.10
N THR A 24 2.18 27.99 18.08
CA THR A 24 1.02 27.16 18.46
C THR A 24 -0.13 27.96 19.08
N ALA A 25 0.11 29.21 19.50
CA ALA A 25 -0.92 30.13 19.98
C ALA A 25 -1.47 31.05 18.85
N GLY A 26 -0.92 30.96 17.64
CA GLY A 26 -1.33 31.81 16.51
C GLY A 26 -2.56 31.27 15.78
N THR A 27 -3.32 32.16 15.15
CA THR A 27 -4.41 31.81 14.22
C THR A 27 -3.87 31.80 12.78
N TYR A 28 -4.20 30.77 12.01
CA TYR A 28 -3.75 30.56 10.63
C TYR A 28 -4.91 30.63 9.64
N ASN A 29 -4.60 30.67 8.34
CA ASN A 29 -5.61 30.79 7.28
C ASN A 29 -6.67 29.67 7.31
N THR A 30 -6.29 28.47 7.72
CA THR A 30 -7.23 27.33 7.87
C THR A 30 -8.19 27.52 9.04
N ASP A 31 -7.82 28.29 10.06
CA ASP A 31 -8.72 28.60 11.18
C ASP A 31 -9.76 29.64 10.78
N TRP A 32 -9.38 30.63 9.97
CA TRP A 32 -10.30 31.63 9.42
C TRP A 32 -11.22 31.06 8.34
N TRP A 33 -10.68 30.20 7.48
CA TRP A 33 -11.39 29.63 6.34
C TRP A 33 -11.20 28.11 6.28
N PRO A 34 -11.87 27.35 7.16
CA PRO A 34 -11.68 25.90 7.25
C PRO A 34 -12.11 25.14 5.98
N ASN A 35 -12.96 25.74 5.16
CA ASN A 35 -13.44 25.15 3.89
C ASN A 35 -12.71 25.71 2.65
N ARG A 36 -11.59 26.45 2.83
CA ARG A 36 -10.81 26.92 1.68
C ARG A 36 -10.23 25.72 0.93
N LEU A 37 -10.14 25.82 -0.40
CA LEU A 37 -9.46 24.80 -1.21
C LEU A 37 -7.99 24.72 -0.79
N ASP A 38 -7.53 23.52 -0.43
CA ASP A 38 -6.14 23.25 -0.12
C ASP A 38 -5.39 22.78 -1.37
N LEU A 39 -4.26 23.42 -1.64
CA LEU A 39 -3.37 23.11 -2.77
C LEU A 39 -2.03 22.53 -2.31
N SER A 40 -1.86 22.29 -1.01
CA SER A 40 -0.65 21.74 -0.40
C SER A 40 -0.24 20.41 -1.05
N VAL A 41 -1.21 19.54 -1.35
CA VAL A 41 -0.99 18.24 -2.00
C VAL A 41 -0.31 18.34 -3.36
N LEU A 42 -0.46 19.46 -4.08
CA LEU A 42 0.20 19.71 -5.37
C LEU A 42 1.64 20.23 -5.23
N ARG A 43 2.14 20.36 -4.00
CA ARG A 43 3.49 20.81 -3.68
C ARG A 43 4.28 19.76 -2.90
N ALA A 44 3.67 18.61 -2.65
CA ALA A 44 4.28 17.52 -1.91
C ALA A 44 5.53 16.98 -2.63
N ASN A 45 6.48 16.48 -1.86
CA ASN A 45 7.77 15.93 -2.29
C ASN A 45 8.53 16.87 -3.24
N SER A 46 8.49 18.17 -2.93
CA SER A 46 9.24 19.17 -3.70
C SER A 46 10.73 18.81 -3.76
N PRO A 47 11.40 18.97 -4.92
CA PRO A 47 12.86 18.79 -5.03
C PRO A 47 13.66 19.66 -4.06
N VAL A 48 13.08 20.75 -3.55
CA VAL A 48 13.72 21.63 -2.53
C VAL A 48 13.82 20.94 -1.16
N SER A 49 12.90 20.02 -0.85
CA SER A 49 12.90 19.23 0.39
C SER A 49 13.71 17.94 0.28
N ASP A 50 14.23 17.60 -0.90
CA ASP A 50 14.99 16.37 -1.14
C ASP A 50 16.51 16.59 -0.93
N PRO A 51 17.12 15.97 0.09
CA PRO A 51 18.56 16.09 0.37
C PRO A 51 19.46 15.38 -0.67
N MET A 52 18.91 14.62 -1.60
CA MET A 52 19.68 13.84 -2.59
C MET A 52 20.12 14.67 -3.80
N GLY A 53 19.40 15.77 -4.07
CA GLY A 53 19.64 16.68 -5.20
C GLY A 53 19.06 16.18 -6.54
N GLU A 54 18.82 17.11 -7.47
CA GLU A 54 18.10 16.86 -8.74
C GLU A 54 18.77 15.81 -9.66
N ASP A 55 20.09 15.62 -9.56
CA ASP A 55 20.85 14.67 -10.38
C ASP A 55 20.85 13.23 -9.82
N PHE A 56 20.22 13.00 -8.66
CA PHE A 56 20.18 11.67 -8.04
C PHE A 56 19.26 10.72 -8.82
N ASP A 57 19.78 9.55 -9.15
CA ASP A 57 19.04 8.47 -9.80
C ASP A 57 19.13 7.22 -8.92
N TYR A 58 18.04 6.94 -8.20
CA TYR A 58 17.99 5.80 -7.29
C TYR A 58 18.14 4.47 -8.03
N ALA A 59 17.53 4.32 -9.20
CA ALA A 59 17.61 3.09 -9.97
C ALA A 59 19.07 2.77 -10.35
N LYS A 60 19.82 3.80 -10.76
CA LYS A 60 21.25 3.70 -11.03
C LYS A 60 22.07 3.39 -9.77
N GLU A 61 21.77 3.99 -8.62
CA GLU A 61 22.49 3.68 -7.38
C GLU A 61 22.17 2.28 -6.83
N PHE A 62 20.91 1.87 -6.84
CA PHE A 62 20.47 0.53 -6.45
C PHE A 62 21.09 -0.56 -7.33
N SER A 63 21.25 -0.30 -8.64
CA SER A 63 21.90 -1.26 -9.55
C SER A 63 23.35 -1.60 -9.17
N LYS A 64 24.01 -0.74 -8.37
CA LYS A 64 25.37 -0.95 -7.85
C LYS A 64 25.40 -1.72 -6.53
N LEU A 65 24.23 -1.97 -5.93
CA LEU A 65 24.11 -2.60 -4.62
C LEU A 65 24.42 -4.10 -4.71
N ASN A 66 25.28 -4.59 -3.82
CA ASN A 66 25.46 -6.03 -3.65
C ASN A 66 24.32 -6.59 -2.80
N LEU A 67 23.21 -6.95 -3.45
CA LEU A 67 22.01 -7.42 -2.78
C LEU A 67 22.26 -8.68 -1.93
N LYS A 68 23.15 -9.57 -2.36
CA LYS A 68 23.55 -10.76 -1.57
C LYS A 68 24.23 -10.36 -0.26
N ALA A 69 25.07 -9.33 -0.26
CA ALA A 69 25.68 -8.82 0.96
C ALA A 69 24.66 -8.18 1.90
N VAL A 70 23.70 -7.41 1.35
CA VAL A 70 22.62 -6.80 2.14
C VAL A 70 21.79 -7.88 2.84
N LYS A 71 21.37 -8.90 2.11
CA LYS A 71 20.62 -10.03 2.69
C LYS A 71 21.41 -10.73 3.79
N LYS A 72 22.70 -10.96 3.60
CA LYS A 72 23.57 -11.56 4.64
C LYS A 72 23.64 -10.71 5.90
N ASP A 73 23.74 -9.39 5.78
CA ASP A 73 23.75 -8.49 6.94
C ASP A 73 22.37 -8.48 7.65
N ILE A 74 21.28 -8.53 6.88
CA ILE A 74 19.92 -8.66 7.43
C ILE A 74 19.78 -9.98 8.19
N GLU A 75 20.16 -11.11 7.60
CA GLU A 75 20.12 -12.43 8.23
C GLU A 75 20.97 -12.49 9.51
N ALA A 76 22.13 -11.82 9.53
CA ALA A 76 22.93 -11.70 10.74
C ALA A 76 22.22 -10.88 11.83
N LEU A 77 21.59 -9.76 11.46
CA LEU A 77 20.80 -8.94 12.38
C LEU A 77 19.63 -9.74 12.98
N MET A 78 18.99 -10.63 12.22
CA MET A 78 17.83 -11.42 12.68
C MET A 78 18.09 -12.13 14.01
N THR A 79 19.32 -12.62 14.22
CA THR A 79 19.71 -13.39 15.42
C THR A 79 20.68 -12.65 16.34
N THR A 80 20.97 -11.37 16.05
CA THR A 80 21.81 -10.52 16.90
C THR A 80 20.92 -9.66 17.79
N SER A 81 20.38 -10.28 18.84
CA SER A 81 19.50 -9.63 19.82
C SER A 81 20.15 -8.41 20.46
N GLN A 82 19.43 -7.29 20.52
CA GLN A 82 19.85 -6.04 21.12
C GLN A 82 19.27 -5.92 22.54
N GLU A 83 20.10 -5.49 23.50
CA GLU A 83 19.66 -5.36 24.88
C GLU A 83 18.48 -4.39 25.06
N TRP A 84 18.45 -3.29 24.29
CA TRP A 84 17.40 -2.28 24.35
C TRP A 84 16.06 -2.77 23.77
N TRP A 85 16.05 -3.86 22.99
CA TRP A 85 14.84 -4.49 22.50
C TRP A 85 15.06 -5.99 22.20
N PRO A 86 15.09 -6.87 23.22
CA PRO A 86 15.49 -8.26 23.03
C PRO A 86 14.60 -9.03 22.04
N ALA A 87 15.20 -9.84 21.18
CA ALA A 87 14.47 -10.65 20.20
C ALA A 87 13.67 -11.78 20.88
N ASP A 88 12.37 -11.86 20.59
CA ASP A 88 11.56 -13.03 20.92
C ASP A 88 12.18 -14.29 20.30
N TYR A 89 12.29 -15.37 21.08
CA TYR A 89 12.85 -16.65 20.63
C TYR A 89 14.28 -16.53 20.07
N GLY A 90 14.99 -15.44 20.37
CA GLY A 90 16.30 -15.13 19.81
C GLY A 90 16.29 -14.78 18.31
N HIS A 91 15.14 -14.47 17.72
CA HIS A 91 15.01 -14.20 16.28
C HIS A 91 14.01 -13.07 15.96
N TYR A 92 14.46 -11.96 15.38
CA TYR A 92 13.60 -10.82 15.00
C TYR A 92 12.73 -11.04 13.75
N GLY A 93 12.90 -12.16 13.04
CA GLY A 93 12.18 -12.47 11.81
C GLY A 93 10.68 -12.15 11.86
N PRO A 94 9.90 -12.68 12.81
CA PRO A 94 8.47 -12.39 12.89
C PRO A 94 8.15 -10.89 13.06
N PHE A 95 8.99 -10.17 13.80
CA PHE A 95 8.84 -8.72 13.99
C PHE A 95 9.07 -7.94 12.69
N PHE A 96 10.02 -8.39 11.87
CA PHE A 96 10.28 -7.79 10.56
C PHE A 96 9.27 -8.20 9.48
N ILE A 97 8.66 -9.38 9.59
CA ILE A 97 7.49 -9.73 8.77
C ILE A 97 6.35 -8.76 9.06
N ARG A 98 6.04 -8.50 10.35
CA ARG A 98 5.05 -7.50 10.74
C ARG A 98 5.41 -6.11 10.23
N LEU A 99 6.68 -5.69 10.32
CA LEU A 99 7.14 -4.41 9.77
C LEU A 99 6.81 -4.27 8.28
N ALA A 100 7.17 -5.27 7.47
CA ALA A 100 6.94 -5.27 6.03
C ALA A 100 5.44 -5.35 5.70
N TRP A 101 4.69 -6.20 6.41
CA TRP A 101 3.22 -6.30 6.31
C TRP A 101 2.56 -4.95 6.56
N HIS A 102 2.87 -4.28 7.67
CA HIS A 102 2.28 -2.98 8.02
C HIS A 102 2.74 -1.87 7.09
N SER A 103 3.98 -1.92 6.58
CA SER A 103 4.45 -0.95 5.59
C SER A 103 3.66 -1.05 4.28
N ALA A 104 3.38 -2.26 3.79
CA ALA A 104 2.62 -2.46 2.56
C ALA A 104 1.11 -2.41 2.77
N GLY A 105 0.65 -2.73 3.98
CA GLY A 105 -0.73 -2.99 4.35
C GLY A 105 -1.64 -1.77 4.38
N THR A 106 -1.14 -0.55 4.18
CA THR A 106 -2.01 0.66 4.18
C THR A 106 -2.62 0.96 2.81
N TYR A 107 -2.22 0.24 1.75
CA TYR A 107 -2.63 0.48 0.38
C TYR A 107 -4.13 0.26 0.15
N ARG A 108 -4.75 1.07 -0.73
CA ARG A 108 -6.17 0.94 -1.07
C ARG A 108 -6.38 1.06 -2.58
N THR A 109 -7.18 0.18 -3.16
CA THR A 109 -7.40 0.13 -4.62
C THR A 109 -8.11 1.35 -5.17
N HIS A 110 -9.02 1.94 -4.39
CA HIS A 110 -9.86 3.05 -4.83
C HIS A 110 -9.06 4.25 -5.34
N ASP A 111 -7.97 4.64 -4.67
CA ASP A 111 -7.14 5.77 -5.07
C ASP A 111 -5.63 5.45 -5.17
N GLY A 112 -5.25 4.21 -4.89
CA GLY A 112 -3.87 3.74 -4.99
C GLY A 112 -2.94 4.32 -3.91
N ARG A 113 -3.48 5.08 -2.93
CA ARG A 113 -2.72 5.66 -1.82
C ARG A 113 -2.41 4.62 -0.75
N GLY A 114 -1.46 4.96 0.12
CA GLY A 114 -0.87 4.03 1.08
C GLY A 114 0.11 3.07 0.39
N GLY A 115 0.44 1.99 1.07
CA GLY A 115 1.43 1.02 0.60
C GLY A 115 2.86 1.36 0.98
N ALA A 116 3.78 0.54 0.50
CA ALA A 116 5.19 0.60 0.90
C ALA A 116 6.06 1.42 -0.07
N GLY A 117 5.52 1.81 -1.22
CA GLY A 117 6.26 2.38 -2.35
C GLY A 117 7.09 3.63 -2.06
N ALA A 118 6.79 4.35 -0.98
CA ALA A 118 7.47 5.57 -0.56
C ALA A 118 8.09 5.49 0.86
N GLY A 119 7.91 4.37 1.56
CA GLY A 119 8.42 4.20 2.93
C GLY A 119 7.74 5.09 3.98
N MET A 120 6.46 5.43 3.78
CA MET A 120 5.69 6.36 4.63
C MET A 120 5.54 5.92 6.09
N GLN A 121 5.75 4.65 6.41
CA GLN A 121 5.74 4.16 7.80
C GLN A 121 6.79 4.87 8.70
N ARG A 122 7.75 5.59 8.12
CA ARG A 122 8.73 6.40 8.84
C ARG A 122 8.21 7.76 9.30
N PHE A 123 7.11 8.24 8.74
CA PHE A 123 6.58 9.58 8.98
C PHE A 123 5.18 9.51 9.61
N ALA A 124 4.75 10.63 10.19
CA ALA A 124 3.38 10.81 10.64
C ALA A 124 2.38 10.67 9.48
N PRO A 125 1.12 10.27 9.74
CA PRO A 125 0.63 9.73 11.01
C PRO A 125 1.01 8.25 11.20
N ILE A 126 1.49 7.58 10.15
CA ILE A 126 1.65 6.12 10.12
C ILE A 126 2.68 5.64 11.13
N ASN A 127 3.76 6.38 11.37
CA ASN A 127 4.78 6.05 12.36
C ASN A 127 4.24 5.93 13.81
N SER A 128 3.02 6.45 14.06
CA SER A 128 2.39 6.63 15.36
C SER A 128 0.99 6.03 15.45
N TRP A 129 0.51 5.36 14.41
CA TRP A 129 -0.72 4.60 14.49
C TRP A 129 -0.64 3.52 15.59
N PRO A 130 -1.71 3.30 16.37
CA PRO A 130 -1.71 2.27 17.41
C PRO A 130 -1.36 0.88 16.89
N ASP A 131 -1.83 0.52 15.69
CA ASP A 131 -1.52 -0.79 15.08
C ASP A 131 -0.06 -0.89 14.63
N ASN A 132 0.67 0.23 14.56
CA ASN A 132 2.11 0.26 14.31
C ASN A 132 2.94 0.31 15.60
N GLY A 133 2.30 0.05 16.76
CA GLY A 133 2.97 -0.02 18.06
C GLY A 133 4.26 -0.83 18.00
N ASN A 134 5.33 -0.26 18.55
CA ASN A 134 6.70 -0.77 18.58
C ASN A 134 7.41 -0.93 17.22
N LEU A 135 6.77 -0.68 16.06
CA LEU A 135 7.48 -0.77 14.77
C LEU A 135 8.55 0.32 14.59
N ASP A 136 8.53 1.38 15.40
CA ASP A 136 9.65 2.30 15.57
C ASP A 136 10.94 1.58 16.02
N LYS A 137 10.83 0.60 16.92
CA LYS A 137 11.94 -0.26 17.34
C LYS A 137 12.43 -1.14 16.19
N ALA A 138 11.52 -1.72 15.40
CA ALA A 138 11.87 -2.52 14.22
C ALA A 138 12.67 -1.69 13.20
N ARG A 139 12.20 -0.48 12.87
CA ARG A 139 12.92 0.43 11.97
C ARG A 139 14.28 0.83 12.54
N ARG A 140 14.38 1.07 13.86
CA ARG A 140 15.63 1.40 14.53
C ARG A 140 16.66 0.26 14.48
N LEU A 141 16.24 -1.01 14.59
CA LEU A 141 17.12 -2.17 14.43
C LEU A 141 17.78 -2.22 13.04
N LEU A 142 17.10 -1.72 12.01
CA LEU A 142 17.60 -1.71 10.62
C LEU A 142 18.51 -0.53 10.29
N TRP A 143 18.58 0.48 11.16
CA TRP A 143 19.39 1.67 10.94
C TRP A 143 20.86 1.37 10.61
N PRO A 144 21.58 0.46 11.30
CA PRO A 144 22.97 0.15 10.97
C PRO A 144 23.14 -0.38 9.54
N ILE A 145 22.16 -1.13 9.02
CA ILE A 145 22.16 -1.64 7.64
C ILE A 145 21.92 -0.48 6.67
N LYS A 146 20.92 0.38 6.92
CA LYS A 146 20.69 1.58 6.12
C LYS A 146 21.92 2.48 6.08
N GLN A 147 22.58 2.68 7.22
CA GLN A 147 23.79 3.49 7.35
C GLN A 147 24.94 2.90 6.52
N LYS A 148 25.14 1.57 6.56
CA LYS A 148 26.18 0.87 5.80
C LYS A 148 26.01 0.99 4.29
N TYR A 149 24.77 0.89 3.79
CA TYR A 149 24.48 0.91 2.36
C TYR A 149 24.11 2.29 1.79
N GLY A 150 23.82 3.26 2.67
CA GLY A 150 23.62 4.66 2.34
C GLY A 150 22.55 4.87 1.26
N LYS A 151 22.85 5.72 0.28
CA LYS A 151 21.92 6.08 -0.80
C LYS A 151 21.62 4.97 -1.83
N LYS A 152 22.36 3.87 -1.79
CA LYS A 152 22.13 2.72 -2.71
C LYS A 152 20.97 1.85 -2.28
N LEU A 153 20.46 2.03 -1.06
CA LEU A 153 19.36 1.29 -0.49
C LEU A 153 18.42 2.27 0.20
N SER A 154 17.22 2.46 -0.33
CA SER A 154 16.18 3.26 0.31
C SER A 154 15.65 2.55 1.55
N TRP A 155 15.07 3.30 2.47
CA TRP A 155 14.30 2.72 3.57
C TRP A 155 13.07 1.98 3.06
N ALA A 156 12.39 2.52 2.03
CA ALA A 156 11.24 1.87 1.41
C ALA A 156 11.57 0.45 0.92
N ASP A 157 12.71 0.26 0.24
CA ASP A 157 13.14 -1.09 -0.16
C ASP A 157 13.63 -1.93 1.03
N LEU A 158 14.36 -1.34 1.99
CA LEU A 158 14.88 -2.08 3.14
C LEU A 158 13.77 -2.65 4.04
N MET A 159 12.72 -1.88 4.32
CA MET A 159 11.59 -2.32 5.15
C MET A 159 10.80 -3.47 4.53
N ILE A 160 10.84 -3.64 3.21
CA ILE A 160 10.23 -4.79 2.52
C ILE A 160 11.22 -5.95 2.41
N LEU A 161 12.45 -5.68 2.00
CA LEU A 161 13.49 -6.70 1.83
C LEU A 161 13.73 -7.47 3.13
N VAL A 162 13.70 -6.80 4.29
CA VAL A 162 13.86 -7.43 5.59
C VAL A 162 12.77 -8.47 5.88
N GLY A 163 11.52 -8.20 5.50
CA GLY A 163 10.41 -9.15 5.64
C GLY A 163 10.61 -10.38 4.76
N ASN A 164 11.05 -10.20 3.51
CA ASN A 164 11.41 -11.33 2.63
C ASN A 164 12.55 -12.17 3.22
N CYS A 165 13.61 -11.53 3.73
CA CYS A 165 14.74 -12.23 4.34
C CYS A 165 14.32 -12.98 5.60
N ALA A 166 13.40 -12.41 6.40
CA ALA A 166 12.85 -13.07 7.58
C ALA A 166 12.10 -14.36 7.24
N ILE A 167 11.22 -14.32 6.22
CA ILE A 167 10.47 -15.51 5.75
C ILE A 167 11.45 -16.59 5.28
N GLU A 168 12.48 -16.20 4.52
CA GLU A 168 13.50 -17.13 4.01
C GLU A 168 14.38 -17.72 5.12
N SER A 169 14.82 -16.92 6.08
CA SER A 169 15.67 -17.40 7.19
C SER A 169 14.92 -18.36 8.11
N MET A 170 13.59 -18.29 8.14
CA MET A 170 12.72 -19.19 8.91
C MET A 170 12.20 -20.38 8.08
N GLY A 171 12.69 -20.57 6.85
CA GLY A 171 12.53 -21.83 6.11
C GLY A 171 11.52 -21.82 4.97
N LEU A 172 11.00 -20.66 4.56
CA LEU A 172 10.15 -20.54 3.36
C LEU A 172 10.79 -19.69 2.29
N LYS A 173 11.01 -20.27 1.10
CA LYS A 173 11.51 -19.52 -0.05
C LYS A 173 10.44 -18.55 -0.56
N THR A 174 10.76 -17.26 -0.66
CA THR A 174 9.83 -16.27 -1.23
C THR A 174 9.74 -16.39 -2.76
N PHE A 175 8.66 -15.87 -3.34
CA PHE A 175 8.45 -15.84 -4.80
C PHE A 175 9.52 -14.98 -5.50
N GLY A 176 9.94 -13.89 -4.86
CA GLY A 176 11.04 -13.03 -5.28
C GLY A 176 10.95 -11.64 -4.65
N PHE A 177 11.78 -10.72 -5.14
CA PHE A 177 11.86 -9.33 -4.66
C PHE A 177 12.31 -8.39 -5.78
N GLY A 178 11.63 -7.26 -5.94
CA GLY A 178 12.04 -6.13 -6.75
C GLY A 178 12.28 -4.88 -5.88
N GLY A 179 13.47 -4.30 -5.99
CA GLY A 179 13.76 -2.96 -5.48
C GLY A 179 13.31 -1.87 -6.47
N GLY A 180 13.56 -0.62 -6.13
CA GLY A 180 13.20 0.55 -6.96
C GLY A 180 12.15 1.47 -6.31
N ARG A 181 11.90 1.30 -5.01
CA ARG A 181 11.11 2.25 -4.22
C ARG A 181 12.02 3.40 -3.79
N GLU A 182 11.70 4.61 -4.22
CA GLU A 182 12.45 5.80 -3.83
C GLU A 182 11.95 6.29 -2.47
N ASP A 183 12.87 6.74 -1.61
CA ASP A 183 12.47 7.36 -0.35
C ASP A 183 11.88 8.74 -0.63
N VAL A 184 10.83 9.09 0.12
CA VAL A 184 10.37 10.46 0.25
C VAL A 184 10.91 11.10 1.54
N TRP A 185 10.72 12.41 1.65
CA TRP A 185 11.31 13.26 2.69
C TRP A 185 10.30 14.03 3.54
N GLU A 186 9.01 13.82 3.30
CA GLU A 186 7.92 14.38 4.10
C GLU A 186 6.72 13.41 4.10
N PRO A 187 5.81 13.50 5.09
CA PRO A 187 4.58 12.72 5.09
C PRO A 187 3.67 13.09 3.92
N ASP A 188 2.80 12.17 3.49
CA ASP A 188 1.71 12.48 2.58
C ASP A 188 0.42 12.81 3.33
N GLU A 189 -0.34 13.76 2.79
CA GLU A 189 -1.63 14.20 3.34
C GLU A 189 -2.77 13.31 2.81
N THR A 190 -2.69 12.00 3.10
CA THR A 190 -3.69 11.01 2.68
C THR A 190 -4.94 11.07 3.59
N TYR A 191 -6.14 11.01 2.98
CA TYR A 191 -7.39 10.87 3.72
C TYR A 191 -7.55 9.46 4.32
N TRP A 192 -7.25 9.35 5.61
CA TRP A 192 -7.35 8.11 6.41
C TRP A 192 -8.70 7.93 7.13
N GLY A 193 -9.59 8.92 7.05
CA GLY A 193 -10.88 8.98 7.73
C GLY A 193 -11.06 10.31 8.47
N LYS A 194 -12.29 10.60 8.88
CA LYS A 194 -12.67 11.86 9.56
C LYS A 194 -12.59 11.80 11.08
N GLU A 195 -12.30 10.62 11.63
CA GLU A 195 -12.24 10.40 13.08
C GLU A 195 -11.17 11.26 13.74
N LYS A 196 -11.47 11.74 14.94
CA LYS A 196 -10.56 12.59 15.73
C LYS A 196 -9.86 11.84 16.88
N VAL A 197 -10.20 10.56 17.06
CA VAL A 197 -9.71 9.70 18.14
C VAL A 197 -9.22 8.41 17.52
N TRP A 198 -8.07 7.92 17.96
CA TRP A 198 -7.54 6.63 17.51
C TRP A 198 -8.47 5.48 17.88
N LEU A 199 -8.51 4.45 17.03
CA LEU A 199 -9.30 3.23 17.22
C LEU A 199 -10.83 3.45 17.29
N THR A 200 -11.34 4.64 16.96
CA THR A 200 -12.78 4.83 16.76
C THR A 200 -13.16 4.63 15.29
N ASN A 201 -14.46 4.54 15.03
CA ASN A 201 -15.00 4.53 13.68
C ASN A 201 -16.18 5.52 13.58
N GLU A 202 -16.15 6.33 12.52
CA GLU A 202 -17.26 7.18 12.06
C GLU A 202 -17.47 6.98 10.54
N ARG A 203 -16.99 5.84 10.04
CA ARG A 203 -16.79 5.51 8.62
C ARG A 203 -17.78 4.50 8.05
N TYR A 204 -18.81 4.15 8.80
CA TYR A 204 -19.84 3.21 8.37
C TYR A 204 -21.18 3.93 8.16
N SER A 205 -21.95 3.43 7.19
CA SER A 205 -23.34 3.84 6.95
C SER A 205 -24.23 2.63 6.73
N GLY A 206 -25.53 2.78 7.01
CA GLY A 206 -26.51 1.70 6.82
C GLY A 206 -26.09 0.39 7.51
N ASN A 207 -26.16 -0.71 6.76
CA ASN A 207 -25.79 -2.05 7.24
C ASN A 207 -24.26 -2.28 7.14
N ARG A 208 -23.46 -1.48 7.87
CA ARG A 208 -21.99 -1.59 7.93
C ARG A 208 -21.28 -1.43 6.57
N VAL A 209 -21.77 -0.50 5.74
CA VAL A 209 -21.11 -0.12 4.48
C VAL A 209 -19.95 0.82 4.80
N LEU A 210 -18.72 0.35 4.59
CA LEU A 210 -17.50 1.12 4.81
C LEU A 210 -17.37 2.27 3.80
N GLU A 211 -17.08 3.47 4.27
CA GLU A 211 -16.87 4.67 3.46
C GLU A 211 -15.76 4.47 2.43
N LYS A 212 -15.97 4.92 1.19
CA LYS A 212 -14.92 4.96 0.17
C LYS A 212 -14.13 6.27 0.32
N PRO A 213 -12.78 6.27 0.20
CA PRO A 213 -11.93 5.18 -0.29
C PRO A 213 -11.29 4.31 0.82
N LEU A 214 -11.76 4.39 2.07
CA LEU A 214 -11.16 3.71 3.22
C LEU A 214 -11.16 2.17 3.07
N ALA A 215 -10.14 1.52 3.65
CA ALA A 215 -10.00 0.06 3.61
C ALA A 215 -9.64 -0.54 4.99
N ALA A 216 -9.82 0.23 6.06
CA ALA A 216 -9.63 -0.22 7.43
C ALA A 216 -10.88 0.09 8.27
N VAL A 217 -11.21 -0.77 9.23
CA VAL A 217 -12.46 -0.68 10.01
C VAL A 217 -12.46 0.42 11.07
N GLN A 218 -11.28 0.86 11.52
CA GLN A 218 -11.09 1.90 12.53
C GLN A 218 -9.87 2.76 12.19
N MET A 219 -9.86 3.99 12.69
CA MET A 219 -8.74 4.90 12.50
C MET A 219 -7.49 4.38 13.21
N GLY A 220 -6.36 4.30 12.49
CA GLY A 220 -5.10 3.83 13.03
C GLY A 220 -4.91 2.30 13.04
N LEU A 221 -5.82 1.53 12.43
CA LEU A 221 -5.64 0.11 12.12
C LEU A 221 -5.19 -0.08 10.67
N ILE A 222 -4.47 -1.18 10.40
CA ILE A 222 -4.10 -1.56 9.02
C ILE A 222 -5.32 -2.13 8.29
N TYR A 223 -6.02 -3.11 8.87
CA TYR A 223 -7.19 -3.77 8.26
C TYR A 223 -8.39 -3.80 9.20
N VAL A 224 -8.37 -4.73 10.15
CA VAL A 224 -9.50 -5.09 11.02
C VAL A 224 -9.08 -5.08 12.49
N ASN A 225 -10.06 -5.03 13.39
CA ASN A 225 -9.81 -5.15 14.82
C ASN A 225 -9.55 -6.63 15.18
N PRO A 226 -8.40 -6.98 15.79
CA PRO A 226 -8.08 -8.37 16.11
C PRO A 226 -8.99 -8.99 17.18
N GLN A 227 -9.68 -8.17 17.98
CA GLN A 227 -10.68 -8.64 18.95
C GLN A 227 -12.04 -8.89 18.32
N GLY A 228 -12.25 -8.50 17.06
CA GLY A 228 -13.52 -8.54 16.32
C GLY A 228 -14.17 -7.15 16.18
N PRO A 229 -15.24 -7.03 15.37
CA PRO A 229 -15.91 -5.77 15.06
C PRO A 229 -16.22 -4.95 16.31
N ASP A 230 -15.66 -3.73 16.39
CA ASP A 230 -15.90 -2.80 17.51
C ASP A 230 -15.50 -3.37 18.89
N GLY A 231 -14.59 -4.36 18.90
CA GLY A 231 -14.18 -5.10 20.10
C GLY A 231 -15.10 -6.26 20.48
N ASN A 232 -16.17 -6.51 19.71
CA ASN A 232 -17.07 -7.65 19.91
C ASN A 232 -16.44 -8.94 19.34
N PRO A 233 -16.21 -9.98 20.15
CA PRO A 233 -15.52 -11.20 19.74
C PRO A 233 -16.41 -12.17 18.96
N ASP A 234 -16.96 -11.70 17.83
CA ASP A 234 -17.72 -12.50 16.87
C ASP A 234 -16.85 -12.84 15.65
N PRO A 235 -16.41 -14.10 15.50
CA PRO A 235 -15.59 -14.53 14.37
C PRO A 235 -16.27 -14.41 13.01
N LEU A 236 -17.60 -14.62 12.92
CA LEU A 236 -18.32 -14.53 11.65
C LEU A 236 -18.47 -13.09 11.21
N ALA A 237 -18.78 -12.18 12.14
CA ALA A 237 -18.79 -10.75 11.85
C ALA A 237 -17.38 -10.25 11.49
N SER A 238 -16.34 -10.77 12.15
CA SER A 238 -14.95 -10.49 11.79
C SER A 238 -14.59 -10.95 10.38
N ALA A 239 -15.13 -12.08 9.90
CA ALA A 239 -14.88 -12.55 8.55
C ALA A 239 -15.42 -11.59 7.48
N VAL A 240 -16.55 -10.93 7.74
CA VAL A 240 -17.13 -9.91 6.85
C VAL A 240 -16.19 -8.71 6.74
N ASP A 241 -15.70 -8.20 7.88
CA ASP A 241 -14.75 -7.09 7.91
C ASP A 241 -13.41 -7.45 7.25
N ILE A 242 -12.91 -8.68 7.47
CA ILE A 242 -11.69 -9.19 6.82
C ILE A 242 -11.88 -9.17 5.30
N ARG A 243 -12.96 -9.75 4.80
CA ARG A 243 -13.25 -9.82 3.37
C ARG A 243 -13.34 -8.46 2.72
N GLU A 244 -14.09 -7.54 3.33
CA GLU A 244 -14.29 -6.18 2.80
C GLU A 244 -12.97 -5.40 2.75
N THR A 245 -12.20 -5.42 3.84
CA THR A 245 -10.95 -4.66 3.92
C THR A 245 -9.89 -5.23 2.99
N PHE A 246 -9.68 -6.55 2.98
CA PHE A 246 -8.71 -7.19 2.09
C PHE A 246 -9.06 -7.01 0.60
N ALA A 247 -10.35 -7.08 0.23
CA ALA A 247 -10.79 -6.83 -1.14
C ALA A 247 -10.48 -5.38 -1.58
N ARG A 248 -10.72 -4.40 -0.70
CA ARG A 248 -10.33 -2.99 -0.93
C ARG A 248 -8.81 -2.77 -0.98
N MET A 249 -8.04 -3.77 -0.58
CA MET A 249 -6.58 -3.81 -0.71
C MET A 249 -6.10 -4.79 -1.78
N ALA A 250 -6.96 -5.12 -2.75
CA ALA A 250 -6.66 -6.00 -3.88
C ALA A 250 -6.34 -7.46 -3.51
N MET A 251 -6.85 -7.98 -2.39
CA MET A 251 -6.69 -9.39 -2.02
C MET A 251 -8.03 -10.12 -2.11
N ASN A 252 -8.05 -11.26 -2.79
CA ASN A 252 -9.21 -12.16 -2.82
C ASN A 252 -9.23 -13.08 -1.59
N ASP A 253 -10.24 -13.95 -1.49
CA ASP A 253 -10.41 -14.83 -0.32
C ASP A 253 -9.23 -15.80 -0.12
N GLU A 254 -8.67 -16.37 -1.18
CA GLU A 254 -7.53 -17.30 -1.12
C GLU A 254 -6.25 -16.58 -0.68
N GLU A 255 -5.95 -15.43 -1.30
CA GLU A 255 -4.83 -14.57 -0.94
C GLU A 255 -4.95 -14.09 0.51
N THR A 256 -6.15 -13.78 0.97
CA THR A 256 -6.45 -13.33 2.34
C THR A 256 -6.15 -14.41 3.36
N VAL A 257 -6.70 -15.62 3.18
CA VAL A 257 -6.43 -16.75 4.07
C VAL A 257 -4.95 -17.10 4.07
N ALA A 258 -4.31 -17.11 2.89
CA ALA A 258 -2.88 -17.41 2.77
C ALA A 258 -2.02 -16.37 3.52
N LEU A 259 -2.31 -15.07 3.38
CA LEU A 259 -1.57 -13.99 4.05
C LEU A 259 -1.72 -14.04 5.57
N ILE A 260 -2.94 -14.20 6.09
CA ILE A 260 -3.18 -14.25 7.54
C ILE A 260 -2.52 -15.49 8.13
N ALA A 261 -2.83 -16.68 7.59
CA ALA A 261 -2.29 -17.94 8.11
C ALA A 261 -0.76 -18.00 7.95
N GLY A 262 -0.23 -17.63 6.78
CA GLY A 262 1.21 -17.63 6.54
C GLY A 262 1.98 -16.61 7.38
N GLY A 263 1.38 -15.45 7.67
CA GLY A 263 1.93 -14.47 8.60
C GLY A 263 1.92 -14.97 10.05
N HIS A 264 0.77 -15.47 10.51
CA HIS A 264 0.58 -15.97 11.89
C HIS A 264 1.21 -17.35 12.15
N THR A 265 1.79 -18.00 11.15
CA THR A 265 2.76 -19.11 11.36
C THR A 265 3.96 -18.64 12.19
N PHE A 266 4.27 -17.35 12.16
CA PHE A 266 5.44 -16.76 12.82
C PHE A 266 5.08 -15.86 14.01
N GLY A 267 5.93 -15.89 15.04
CA GLY A 267 5.95 -14.92 16.13
C GLY A 267 4.80 -15.05 17.13
N LYS A 268 4.52 -13.93 17.79
CA LYS A 268 3.53 -13.80 18.88
C LYS A 268 2.97 -12.38 18.94
N ALA A 269 1.86 -12.22 19.67
CA ALA A 269 1.36 -10.92 20.13
C ALA A 269 1.92 -10.56 21.52
N HIS A 270 1.96 -9.27 21.84
CA HIS A 270 2.49 -8.74 23.12
C HIS A 270 1.46 -7.91 23.88
N GLY A 271 1.19 -8.33 25.11
CA GLY A 271 0.20 -7.80 26.03
C GLY A 271 0.50 -8.25 27.45
N ALA A 272 1.76 -8.09 27.89
CA ALA A 272 2.24 -8.55 29.19
C ALA A 272 1.52 -7.89 30.38
N ALA A 273 1.00 -6.68 30.19
CA ALA A 273 0.15 -5.97 31.15
C ALA A 273 -0.75 -4.96 30.43
N ASP A 274 -1.57 -4.26 31.22
CA ASP A 274 -2.54 -3.24 30.79
C ASP A 274 -1.85 -2.07 30.06
N PRO A 275 -2.05 -1.90 28.73
CA PRO A 275 -1.37 -0.87 27.96
C PRO A 275 -1.70 0.55 28.45
N ASP A 276 -2.94 0.80 28.88
CA ASP A 276 -3.40 2.14 29.29
C ASP A 276 -2.72 2.64 30.57
N LYS A 277 -2.13 1.73 31.35
CA LYS A 277 -1.41 2.05 32.58
C LYS A 277 0.09 2.21 32.38
N TYR A 278 0.66 1.43 31.46
CA TYR A 278 2.11 1.23 31.41
C TYR A 278 2.78 1.77 30.16
N VAL A 279 2.03 1.95 29.06
CA VAL A 279 2.57 2.39 27.77
C VAL A 279 2.37 3.89 27.62
N GLY A 280 3.49 4.61 27.42
CA GLY A 280 3.50 6.04 27.17
C GLY A 280 3.12 6.42 25.73
N ALA A 281 3.25 7.71 25.43
CA ALA A 281 2.86 8.27 24.13
C ALA A 281 3.58 7.62 22.94
N GLU A 282 2.87 7.54 21.82
CA GLU A 282 3.35 7.19 20.49
C GLU A 282 4.45 8.15 20.00
N PRO A 283 5.26 7.80 18.97
CA PRO A 283 6.44 8.58 18.57
C PRO A 283 6.23 10.08 18.36
N GLU A 284 5.15 10.51 17.71
CA GLU A 284 4.86 11.95 17.51
C GLU A 284 4.42 12.67 18.79
N GLY A 285 3.94 11.93 19.80
CA GLY A 285 3.59 12.45 21.12
C GLY A 285 4.68 12.26 22.18
N ALA A 286 5.78 11.57 21.84
CA ALA A 286 6.85 11.22 22.75
C ALA A 286 7.78 12.41 23.03
N PRO A 287 8.40 12.48 24.23
CA PRO A 287 9.36 13.53 24.54
C PRO A 287 10.65 13.37 23.72
N ILE A 288 11.36 14.48 23.51
CA ILE A 288 12.52 14.57 22.60
C ILE A 288 13.66 13.60 22.96
N ASP A 289 13.79 13.24 24.24
CA ASP A 289 14.81 12.30 24.75
C ASP A 289 14.54 10.83 24.36
N GLU A 290 13.36 10.49 23.84
CA GLU A 290 13.09 9.20 23.18
C GLU A 290 13.67 9.13 21.76
N MET A 291 14.20 10.23 21.23
CA MET A 291 14.94 10.29 19.96
C MET A 291 14.14 9.68 18.79
N GLY A 292 12.85 10.01 18.70
CA GLY A 292 11.92 9.53 17.67
C GLY A 292 11.40 8.10 17.88
N LEU A 293 11.64 7.50 19.05
CA LEU A 293 10.92 6.31 19.51
C LEU A 293 9.68 6.72 20.32
N GLY A 294 8.74 5.79 20.50
CA GLY A 294 7.54 5.99 21.31
C GLY A 294 7.15 4.74 22.08
N TRP A 295 5.94 4.74 22.64
CA TRP A 295 5.35 3.64 23.42
C TRP A 295 6.26 3.15 24.54
N LYS A 296 6.94 4.08 25.23
CA LYS A 296 7.81 3.75 26.37
C LYS A 296 7.01 2.96 27.40
N ASN A 297 7.46 1.75 27.68
CA ASN A 297 6.76 0.83 28.57
C ASN A 297 7.40 0.85 29.97
N SER A 298 6.60 1.17 30.99
CA SER A 298 7.01 1.24 32.40
C SER A 298 6.74 -0.04 33.18
N PHE A 299 6.11 -1.05 32.58
CA PHE A 299 5.87 -2.35 33.22
C PHE A 299 7.16 -3.18 33.25
N GLY A 300 7.58 -3.58 34.45
CA GLY A 300 8.78 -4.40 34.64
C GLY A 300 10.02 -3.76 33.99
N THR A 301 10.64 -4.47 33.06
CA THR A 301 11.79 -3.99 32.27
C THR A 301 11.38 -3.18 31.03
N GLY A 302 10.09 -3.15 30.68
CA GLY A 302 9.54 -2.49 29.50
C GLY A 302 9.77 -3.21 28.17
N LYS A 303 10.50 -4.33 28.18
CA LYS A 303 10.97 -5.06 26.99
C LYS A 303 11.05 -6.56 27.26
N GLY A 304 11.31 -7.36 26.24
CA GLY A 304 11.41 -8.82 26.38
C GLY A 304 10.11 -9.43 26.92
N SER A 305 10.16 -10.14 28.05
CA SER A 305 8.98 -10.77 28.66
C SER A 305 7.89 -9.79 29.10
N ASP A 306 8.25 -8.52 29.27
CA ASP A 306 7.36 -7.46 29.75
C ASP A 306 6.82 -6.59 28.62
N THR A 307 7.05 -6.99 27.36
CA THR A 307 6.66 -6.22 26.18
C THR A 307 5.13 -6.08 26.09
N ILE A 308 4.68 -4.87 25.72
CA ILE A 308 3.28 -4.55 25.46
C ILE A 308 3.22 -3.86 24.10
N THR A 309 2.38 -4.38 23.19
CA THR A 309 2.15 -3.82 21.85
C THR A 309 0.65 -3.67 21.59
N SER A 310 -0.06 -4.77 21.33
CA SER A 310 -1.49 -4.76 20.99
C SER A 310 -2.40 -5.01 22.19
N GLY A 311 -1.83 -5.41 23.32
CA GLY A 311 -2.58 -5.87 24.49
C GLY A 311 -3.01 -7.34 24.40
N LEU A 312 -2.94 -7.98 23.22
CA LEU A 312 -3.09 -9.43 23.05
C LEU A 312 -1.77 -10.13 23.42
N GLU A 313 -1.81 -11.32 24.01
CA GLU A 313 -0.61 -12.00 24.51
C GLU A 313 -0.61 -13.48 24.15
N GLY A 314 0.47 -13.92 23.49
CA GLY A 314 0.72 -15.33 23.19
C GLY A 314 1.07 -15.59 21.73
N ALA A 315 1.52 -16.81 21.45
CA ALA A 315 1.89 -17.25 20.11
C ALA A 315 0.83 -18.20 19.53
N TRP A 316 0.72 -18.20 18.21
CA TRP A 316 -0.17 -19.11 17.49
C TRP A 316 0.36 -20.54 17.39
N THR A 317 1.68 -20.69 17.28
CA THR A 317 2.34 -21.97 16.96
C THR A 317 3.34 -22.38 18.02
N SER A 318 3.67 -23.68 18.08
CA SER A 318 4.73 -24.22 18.95
C SER A 318 6.15 -23.98 18.40
N THR A 319 6.25 -23.48 17.16
CA THR A 319 7.50 -23.22 16.44
C THR A 319 7.51 -21.81 15.83
N PRO A 320 7.45 -20.73 16.64
CA PRO A 320 7.17 -19.37 16.15
C PRO A 320 8.21 -18.78 15.20
N THR A 321 9.36 -19.43 15.02
CA THR A 321 10.45 -18.97 14.14
C THR A 321 10.73 -19.97 13.02
N LYS A 322 9.73 -20.76 12.62
CA LYS A 322 9.87 -21.77 11.57
C LYS A 322 8.62 -21.82 10.70
N TRP A 323 8.82 -21.90 9.38
CA TRP A 323 7.75 -22.21 8.45
C TRP A 323 7.35 -23.67 8.58
N ASP A 324 6.10 -23.89 8.95
CA ASP A 324 5.42 -25.19 8.92
C ASP A 324 3.90 -24.96 8.94
N ASN A 325 3.13 -26.04 9.04
CA ASN A 325 1.67 -25.96 9.05
C ASN A 325 1.06 -25.91 10.48
N ASN A 326 1.83 -25.53 11.50
CA ASN A 326 1.36 -25.59 12.89
C ASN A 326 0.25 -24.58 13.19
N TYR A 327 0.14 -23.47 12.44
CA TYR A 327 -0.99 -22.54 12.57
C TYR A 327 -2.32 -23.28 12.34
N PHE A 328 -2.51 -23.89 11.17
CA PHE A 328 -3.75 -24.62 10.86
C PHE A 328 -3.93 -25.88 11.70
N LYS A 329 -2.84 -26.63 11.97
CA LYS A 329 -2.91 -27.78 12.88
C LYS A 329 -3.42 -27.38 14.25
N THR A 330 -2.98 -26.24 14.78
CA THR A 330 -3.46 -25.73 16.07
C THR A 330 -4.91 -25.28 15.95
N LEU A 331 -5.25 -24.46 14.95
CA LEU A 331 -6.58 -23.89 14.73
C LEU A 331 -7.68 -24.96 14.66
N PHE A 332 -7.42 -26.06 13.95
CA PHE A 332 -8.39 -27.14 13.75
C PHE A 332 -8.31 -28.27 14.78
N LYS A 333 -7.21 -28.42 15.52
CA LYS A 333 -7.07 -29.49 16.53
C LYS A 333 -7.91 -29.22 17.78
N TYR A 334 -8.02 -27.96 18.18
CA TYR A 334 -8.65 -27.59 19.45
C TYR A 334 -10.02 -26.96 19.24
N GLU A 335 -10.88 -27.14 20.24
CA GLU A 335 -11.99 -26.21 20.47
C GLU A 335 -11.51 -25.03 21.31
N TRP A 336 -12.13 -23.88 21.10
CA TRP A 336 -11.64 -22.59 21.59
C TRP A 336 -12.62 -21.98 22.59
N LYS A 337 -12.10 -21.49 23.71
CA LYS A 337 -12.85 -20.69 24.68
C LYS A 337 -12.26 -19.28 24.76
N GLN A 338 -13.15 -18.30 24.87
CA GLN A 338 -12.78 -16.91 25.06
C GLN A 338 -12.12 -16.72 26.43
N THR A 339 -11.09 -15.88 26.47
CA THR A 339 -10.39 -15.47 27.68
C THR A 339 -9.93 -14.00 27.57
N LYS A 340 -9.30 -13.50 28.63
CA LYS A 340 -8.65 -12.19 28.67
C LYS A 340 -7.12 -12.38 28.77
N SER A 341 -6.38 -11.64 27.95
CA SER A 341 -4.92 -11.55 28.08
C SER A 341 -4.53 -10.83 29.38
N PRO A 342 -3.26 -10.88 29.82
CA PRO A 342 -2.77 -10.03 30.90
C PRO A 342 -2.96 -8.53 30.63
N GLY A 343 -2.96 -8.12 29.36
CA GLY A 343 -3.30 -6.77 28.91
C GLY A 343 -4.79 -6.45 28.82
N GLY A 344 -5.69 -7.38 29.20
CA GLY A 344 -7.14 -7.15 29.23
C GLY A 344 -7.85 -7.27 27.88
N ALA A 345 -7.14 -7.62 26.81
CA ALA A 345 -7.71 -7.86 25.48
C ALA A 345 -8.44 -9.21 25.43
N VAL A 346 -9.50 -9.29 24.61
CA VAL A 346 -10.20 -10.55 24.33
C VAL A 346 -9.39 -11.40 23.37
N GLN A 347 -9.14 -12.65 23.74
CA GLN A 347 -8.49 -13.65 22.89
C GLN A 347 -9.04 -15.05 23.16
N TRP A 348 -8.54 -16.05 22.44
CA TRP A 348 -9.04 -17.42 22.51
C TRP A 348 -7.92 -18.40 22.86
N ILE A 349 -8.20 -19.32 23.78
CA ILE A 349 -7.31 -20.41 24.18
C ILE A 349 -8.00 -21.76 24.00
N PRO A 350 -7.25 -22.87 23.87
CA PRO A 350 -7.83 -24.20 23.84
C PRO A 350 -8.70 -24.50 25.07
N THR A 351 -9.79 -25.22 24.85
CA THR A 351 -10.58 -25.83 25.94
C THR A 351 -9.83 -27.00 26.58
N ASP A 352 -9.00 -27.69 25.80
CA ASP A 352 -8.13 -28.79 26.22
C ASP A 352 -6.96 -28.28 27.07
N GLU A 353 -6.97 -28.61 28.36
CA GLU A 353 -5.94 -28.20 29.32
C GLU A 353 -4.56 -28.82 29.03
N SER A 354 -4.49 -29.93 28.29
CA SER A 354 -3.22 -30.54 27.90
C SER A 354 -2.39 -29.63 26.99
N ALA A 355 -3.04 -28.66 26.31
CA ALA A 355 -2.38 -27.68 25.47
C ALA A 355 -1.64 -26.58 26.25
N ALA A 356 -1.80 -26.49 27.58
CA ALA A 356 -1.24 -25.41 28.41
C ALA A 356 0.28 -25.27 28.38
N LYS A 357 1.00 -26.29 27.87
CA LYS A 357 2.47 -26.30 27.75
C LYS A 357 2.96 -26.48 26.30
N ALA A 358 2.09 -26.25 25.31
CA ALA A 358 2.41 -26.56 23.92
C ALA A 358 3.37 -25.55 23.25
N VAL A 359 3.45 -24.33 23.76
CA VAL A 359 4.24 -23.24 23.18
C VAL A 359 5.38 -22.85 24.14
N PRO A 360 6.65 -22.78 23.69
CA PRO A 360 7.73 -22.28 24.53
C PRO A 360 7.60 -20.78 24.81
N ASP A 361 8.04 -20.32 25.99
CA ASP A 361 8.16 -18.90 26.28
C ASP A 361 9.25 -18.24 25.41
N ALA A 362 9.05 -16.99 25.02
CA ALA A 362 9.95 -16.27 24.11
C ALA A 362 11.31 -15.91 24.73
N HIS A 363 11.40 -15.83 26.07
CA HIS A 363 12.60 -15.36 26.77
C HIS A 363 13.02 -16.25 27.95
N ILE A 364 12.08 -16.94 28.59
CA ILE A 364 12.33 -17.70 29.81
C ILE A 364 12.47 -19.19 29.48
N SER A 365 13.70 -19.70 29.51
CA SER A 365 13.98 -21.11 29.26
C SER A 365 13.18 -22.04 30.20
N GLY A 366 12.57 -23.09 29.65
CA GLY A 366 11.77 -24.07 30.40
C GLY A 366 10.34 -23.62 30.76
N LYS A 367 9.99 -22.34 30.55
CA LYS A 367 8.62 -21.86 30.70
C LYS A 367 7.84 -22.10 29.40
N THR A 368 6.56 -22.40 29.53
CA THR A 368 5.66 -22.74 28.41
C THR A 368 4.28 -22.13 28.61
N HIS A 369 3.55 -22.00 27.51
CA HIS A 369 2.20 -21.43 27.43
C HIS A 369 1.26 -22.28 26.58
N ALA A 370 -0.03 -21.98 26.69
CA ALA A 370 -1.02 -22.42 25.71
C ALA A 370 -0.84 -21.64 24.39
N PRO A 371 -1.17 -22.23 23.24
CA PRO A 371 -1.32 -21.46 22.02
C PRO A 371 -2.54 -20.54 22.13
N VAL A 372 -2.50 -19.43 21.40
CA VAL A 372 -3.54 -18.40 21.41
C VAL A 372 -4.01 -18.14 19.98
N MET A 373 -5.31 -17.90 19.82
CA MET A 373 -5.91 -17.41 18.57
C MET A 373 -6.66 -16.10 18.85
N GLN A 374 -6.70 -15.23 17.85
CA GLN A 374 -7.49 -14.02 17.84
C GLN A 374 -8.90 -14.30 17.29
N THR A 375 -9.83 -13.36 17.47
CA THR A 375 -11.18 -13.49 16.87
C THR A 375 -11.10 -13.57 15.35
N THR A 376 -10.15 -12.83 14.76
CA THR A 376 -9.83 -12.83 13.33
C THR A 376 -9.26 -14.16 12.84
N ASP A 377 -8.52 -14.90 13.67
CA ASP A 377 -8.02 -16.23 13.31
C ASP A 377 -9.16 -17.26 13.27
N LEU A 378 -10.06 -17.20 14.26
CA LEU A 378 -11.25 -18.06 14.28
C LEU A 378 -12.18 -17.79 13.10
N ALA A 379 -12.20 -16.56 12.58
CA ALA A 379 -12.96 -16.21 11.39
C ALA A 379 -12.59 -17.11 10.19
N LEU A 380 -11.31 -17.49 10.06
CA LEU A 380 -10.83 -18.36 8.99
C LEU A 380 -11.32 -19.80 9.12
N ARG A 381 -11.65 -20.24 10.34
CA ARG A 381 -12.24 -21.56 10.63
C ARG A 381 -13.77 -21.56 10.48
N MET A 382 -14.42 -20.43 10.77
CA MET A 382 -15.88 -20.38 10.97
C MET A 382 -16.65 -19.85 9.76
N ASP A 383 -16.07 -18.96 8.96
CA ASP A 383 -16.70 -18.50 7.71
C ASP A 383 -16.69 -19.62 6.66
N PRO A 384 -17.83 -19.97 6.02
CA PRO A 384 -17.89 -21.12 5.11
C PRO A 384 -16.93 -21.08 3.91
N ALA A 385 -16.59 -19.90 3.39
CA ALA A 385 -15.68 -19.78 2.26
C ALA A 385 -14.23 -19.87 2.72
N TYR A 386 -13.88 -19.17 3.80
CA TYR A 386 -12.54 -19.25 4.39
C TYR A 386 -12.23 -20.61 4.98
N GLU A 387 -13.22 -21.29 5.56
CA GLU A 387 -13.05 -22.62 6.13
C GLU A 387 -12.59 -23.62 5.07
N LYS A 388 -13.20 -23.58 3.88
CA LYS A 388 -12.87 -24.49 2.78
C LYS A 388 -11.42 -24.30 2.32
N ILE A 389 -10.99 -23.03 2.20
CA ILE A 389 -9.62 -22.67 1.82
C ILE A 389 -8.64 -23.06 2.94
N SER A 390 -8.98 -22.73 4.19
CA SER A 390 -8.18 -23.05 5.37
C SER A 390 -7.99 -24.55 5.54
N ARG A 391 -9.03 -25.35 5.31
CA ARG A 391 -8.96 -26.82 5.39
C ARG A 391 -8.11 -27.40 4.27
N HIS A 392 -8.17 -26.82 3.07
CA HIS A 392 -7.28 -27.20 1.97
C HIS A 392 -5.82 -26.95 2.34
N PHE A 393 -5.47 -25.74 2.80
CA PHE A 393 -4.12 -25.41 3.25
C PHE A 393 -3.67 -26.19 4.49
N ALA A 394 -4.58 -26.56 5.39
CA ALA A 394 -4.28 -27.43 6.52
C ALA A 394 -3.82 -28.84 6.09
N GLN A 395 -4.28 -29.30 4.93
CA GLN A 395 -3.96 -30.63 4.38
C GLN A 395 -2.78 -30.59 3.40
N ASP A 396 -2.49 -29.42 2.82
CA ASP A 396 -1.47 -29.23 1.81
C ASP A 396 -0.61 -27.98 2.11
N LEU A 397 0.56 -28.21 2.72
CA LEU A 397 1.50 -27.14 3.05
C LEU A 397 2.14 -26.51 1.81
N ASP A 398 2.27 -27.25 0.71
CA ASP A 398 2.85 -26.72 -0.53
C ASP A 398 1.87 -25.77 -1.22
N ALA A 399 0.56 -26.09 -1.19
CA ALA A 399 -0.49 -25.18 -1.63
C ALA A 399 -0.50 -23.88 -0.81
N LEU A 400 -0.38 -23.97 0.52
CA LEU A 400 -0.24 -22.78 1.37
C LEU A 400 1.02 -21.99 1.03
N ALA A 401 2.15 -22.66 0.82
CA ALA A 401 3.42 -22.01 0.49
C ALA A 401 3.36 -21.25 -0.84
N ASP A 402 2.80 -21.85 -1.90
CA ASP A 402 2.64 -21.17 -3.20
C ASP A 402 1.68 -19.97 -3.09
N ALA A 403 0.50 -20.17 -2.50
CA ALA A 403 -0.49 -19.10 -2.32
C ALA A 403 0.07 -17.94 -1.47
N PHE A 404 0.71 -18.24 -0.33
CA PHE A 404 1.27 -17.23 0.56
C PHE A 404 2.43 -16.48 -0.10
N THR A 405 3.37 -17.15 -0.75
CA THR A 405 4.55 -16.47 -1.32
C THR A 405 4.17 -15.58 -2.51
N ARG A 406 3.16 -15.97 -3.30
CA ARG A 406 2.58 -15.14 -4.38
C ARG A 406 1.80 -13.96 -3.83
N ALA A 407 0.95 -14.17 -2.83
CA ALA A 407 0.18 -13.11 -2.18
C ALA A 407 1.10 -12.12 -1.43
N TRP A 408 2.16 -12.60 -0.78
CA TRP A 408 3.19 -11.79 -0.15
C TRP A 408 3.94 -10.92 -1.17
N PHE A 409 4.31 -11.49 -2.31
CA PHE A 409 4.94 -10.72 -3.39
C PHE A 409 3.99 -9.63 -3.92
N LYS A 410 2.72 -9.97 -4.17
CA LYS A 410 1.68 -9.00 -4.55
C LYS A 410 1.53 -7.89 -3.51
N LEU A 411 1.34 -8.23 -2.24
CA LEU A 411 1.23 -7.29 -1.13
C LEU A 411 2.37 -6.27 -1.17
N THR A 412 3.60 -6.78 -1.25
CA THR A 412 4.80 -5.96 -1.11
C THR A 412 5.17 -5.18 -2.36
N HIS A 413 4.55 -5.45 -3.53
CA HIS A 413 4.90 -4.81 -4.81
C HIS A 413 3.70 -4.16 -5.54
N ARG A 414 2.47 -4.26 -5.02
CA ARG A 414 1.23 -3.76 -5.66
C ARG A 414 1.23 -2.27 -6.00
N ASP A 415 2.00 -1.46 -5.26
CA ASP A 415 2.12 0.00 -5.44
C ASP A 415 3.34 0.43 -6.28
N MET A 416 4.10 -0.54 -6.81
CA MET A 416 5.29 -0.26 -7.63
C MET A 416 4.96 -0.09 -9.13
N GLY A 417 3.70 -0.23 -9.53
CA GLY A 417 3.30 -0.18 -10.94
C GLY A 417 3.95 -1.30 -11.78
N PRO A 418 4.26 -1.04 -13.06
CA PRO A 418 4.65 -2.08 -14.01
C PRO A 418 6.04 -2.66 -13.70
N ALA A 419 6.23 -3.95 -13.99
CA ALA A 419 7.45 -4.72 -13.66
C ALA A 419 8.75 -4.14 -14.23
N VAL A 420 8.69 -3.28 -15.26
CA VAL A 420 9.85 -2.52 -15.77
C VAL A 420 10.49 -1.61 -14.70
N ARG A 421 9.75 -1.24 -13.65
CA ARG A 421 10.27 -0.47 -12.52
C ARG A 421 11.02 -1.33 -11.50
N TYR A 422 10.95 -2.66 -11.59
CA TYR A 422 11.48 -3.55 -10.58
C TYR A 422 12.97 -3.78 -10.83
N LEU A 423 13.76 -3.63 -9.77
CA LEU A 423 15.22 -3.68 -9.85
C LEU A 423 15.79 -4.85 -9.04
N GLY A 424 16.96 -5.32 -9.47
CA GLY A 424 17.75 -6.33 -8.75
C GLY A 424 17.60 -7.74 -9.30
N SER A 425 18.48 -8.64 -8.84
CA SER A 425 18.60 -10.00 -9.37
C SER A 425 17.54 -10.98 -8.85
N LEU A 426 16.63 -10.53 -7.99
CA LEU A 426 15.59 -11.35 -7.36
C LEU A 426 14.20 -11.13 -7.96
N VAL A 427 14.10 -10.30 -9.01
CA VAL A 427 12.83 -10.05 -9.69
C VAL A 427 12.36 -11.34 -10.36
N PRO A 428 11.15 -11.84 -10.04
CA PRO A 428 10.58 -13.01 -10.71
C PRO A 428 10.44 -12.79 -12.22
N SER A 429 10.61 -13.84 -13.00
CA SER A 429 10.41 -13.78 -14.46
C SER A 429 8.96 -13.95 -14.89
N GLU A 430 8.09 -14.44 -14.01
CA GLU A 430 6.66 -14.63 -14.29
C GLU A 430 5.94 -13.27 -14.29
N GLU A 431 5.19 -12.99 -15.36
CA GLU A 431 4.33 -11.80 -15.43
C GLU A 431 3.02 -12.07 -14.70
N LEU A 432 2.65 -11.21 -13.76
CA LEU A 432 1.44 -11.35 -12.96
C LEU A 432 0.40 -10.32 -13.39
N ILE A 433 -0.87 -10.73 -13.49
CA ILE A 433 -1.94 -9.88 -14.04
C ILE A 433 -2.11 -8.55 -13.30
N TRP A 434 -1.90 -8.53 -11.98
CA TRP A 434 -2.01 -7.32 -11.15
C TRP A 434 -0.89 -6.29 -11.40
N GLN A 435 0.17 -6.66 -12.15
CA GLN A 435 1.23 -5.75 -12.57
C GLN A 435 0.87 -4.98 -13.85
N ASP A 436 -0.36 -5.16 -14.36
CA ASP A 436 -0.85 -4.61 -15.61
C ASP A 436 0.13 -4.85 -16.78
N PRO A 437 0.48 -6.12 -17.08
CA PRO A 437 1.60 -6.46 -17.96
C PRO A 437 1.44 -5.89 -19.37
N LEU A 438 2.57 -5.66 -20.03
CA LEU A 438 2.63 -5.09 -21.38
C LEU A 438 3.45 -6.00 -22.27
N PRO A 439 3.08 -6.17 -23.55
CA PRO A 439 3.93 -6.88 -24.50
C PRO A 439 5.32 -6.23 -24.58
N ALA A 440 6.33 -7.06 -24.86
CA ALA A 440 7.70 -6.60 -25.03
C ALA A 440 7.80 -5.47 -26.06
N ARG A 441 8.60 -4.45 -25.73
CA ARG A 441 8.86 -3.32 -26.62
C ARG A 441 9.54 -3.78 -27.91
N SER A 442 9.08 -3.26 -29.05
CA SER A 442 9.72 -3.51 -30.34
C SER A 442 11.17 -3.00 -30.36
N LYS A 443 12.10 -3.85 -30.84
CA LYS A 443 13.51 -3.46 -31.05
C LYS A 443 13.69 -2.40 -32.15
N ARG A 444 12.70 -2.23 -33.04
CA ARG A 444 12.74 -1.27 -34.16
C ARG A 444 11.69 -0.18 -33.96
N VAL A 445 11.98 0.74 -33.04
CA VAL A 445 11.13 1.90 -32.73
C VAL A 445 11.15 2.90 -33.88
N ILE A 446 10.01 3.52 -34.18
CA ILE A 446 9.90 4.60 -35.19
C ILE A 446 10.82 5.77 -34.85
N GLY A 447 11.40 6.41 -35.87
CA GLY A 447 12.27 7.58 -35.73
C GLY A 447 11.62 8.86 -36.29
N LYS A 448 12.42 9.93 -36.38
CA LYS A 448 11.95 11.27 -36.81
C LYS A 448 11.19 11.24 -38.16
N ALA A 449 11.72 10.52 -39.16
CA ALA A 449 11.11 10.46 -40.48
C ALA A 449 9.73 9.77 -40.46
N GLU A 450 9.63 8.65 -39.75
CA GLU A 450 8.36 7.93 -39.60
C GLU A 450 7.33 8.75 -38.83
N ILE A 451 7.76 9.46 -37.77
CA ILE A 451 6.90 10.35 -36.98
C ILE A 451 6.30 11.45 -37.87
N GLU A 452 7.10 12.12 -38.70
CA GLU A 452 6.60 13.17 -39.60
C GLU A 452 5.60 12.64 -40.64
N ILE A 453 5.80 11.42 -41.14
CA ILE A 453 4.84 10.75 -42.04
C ILE A 453 3.52 10.49 -41.30
N LEU A 454 3.58 9.97 -40.07
CA LEU A 454 2.41 9.68 -39.26
C LEU A 454 1.65 10.96 -38.89
N LYS A 455 2.35 12.03 -38.50
CA LYS A 455 1.74 13.35 -38.25
C LYS A 455 0.94 13.84 -39.46
N LYS A 456 1.51 13.77 -40.67
CA LYS A 456 0.79 14.14 -41.91
C LYS A 456 -0.45 13.28 -42.14
N ARG A 457 -0.39 11.97 -41.90
CA ARG A 457 -1.55 11.08 -42.04
C ARG A 457 -2.66 11.40 -41.05
N ILE A 458 -2.31 11.73 -39.80
CA ILE A 458 -3.27 12.17 -38.78
C ILE A 458 -3.91 13.50 -39.20
N LEU A 459 -3.12 14.47 -39.68
CA LEU A 459 -3.66 15.74 -40.17
C LEU A 459 -4.66 15.58 -41.32
N SER A 460 -4.44 14.61 -42.19
CA SER A 460 -5.32 14.31 -43.33
C SER A 460 -6.44 13.31 -43.01
N SER A 461 -6.59 12.87 -41.76
CA SER A 461 -7.54 11.80 -41.40
C SER A 461 -8.99 12.27 -41.25
N GLY A 462 -9.22 13.58 -41.24
CA GLY A 462 -10.54 14.18 -40.95
C GLY A 462 -10.91 14.20 -39.47
N LEU A 463 -10.01 13.79 -38.58
CA LEU A 463 -10.19 13.94 -37.13
C LEU A 463 -9.97 15.40 -36.73
N THR A 464 -10.82 15.92 -35.86
CA THR A 464 -10.72 17.28 -35.32
C THR A 464 -9.66 17.36 -34.23
N SER A 465 -9.15 18.57 -33.97
CA SER A 465 -8.23 18.80 -32.85
C SER A 465 -8.85 18.39 -31.51
N ALA A 466 -10.15 18.64 -31.30
CA ALA A 466 -10.86 18.24 -30.08
C ALA A 466 -10.90 16.72 -29.90
N GLN A 467 -11.25 15.97 -30.95
CA GLN A 467 -11.24 14.50 -30.91
C GLN A 467 -9.87 13.94 -30.52
N LEU A 468 -8.81 14.44 -31.16
CA LEU A 468 -7.44 13.98 -30.93
C LEU A 468 -6.93 14.32 -29.52
N VAL A 469 -7.15 15.54 -29.04
CA VAL A 469 -6.76 15.94 -27.68
C VAL A 469 -7.54 15.16 -26.63
N THR A 470 -8.86 15.08 -26.75
CA THR A 470 -9.70 14.38 -25.78
C THR A 470 -9.35 12.89 -25.69
N THR A 471 -9.13 12.20 -26.82
CA THR A 471 -8.72 10.79 -26.79
C THR A 471 -7.32 10.59 -26.21
N ALA A 472 -6.36 11.47 -26.53
CA ALA A 472 -5.02 11.40 -25.95
C ALA A 472 -5.04 11.66 -24.43
N TRP A 473 -5.80 12.68 -24.00
CA TRP A 473 -6.00 12.99 -22.60
C TRP A 473 -6.66 11.84 -21.85
N ALA A 474 -7.81 11.34 -22.32
CA ALA A 474 -8.53 10.23 -21.72
C ALA A 474 -7.66 8.98 -21.53
N SER A 475 -6.72 8.74 -22.46
CA SER A 475 -5.79 7.62 -22.35
C SER A 475 -4.70 7.88 -21.30
N ALA A 476 -4.10 9.07 -21.31
CA ALA A 476 -3.02 9.42 -20.41
C ALA A 476 -3.49 9.68 -18.96
N SER A 477 -4.65 10.30 -18.80
CA SER A 477 -5.18 10.73 -17.51
C SER A 477 -5.70 9.60 -16.64
N SER A 478 -5.75 8.35 -17.14
CA SER A 478 -5.96 7.18 -16.27
C SER A 478 -4.77 6.88 -15.35
N PHE A 479 -3.62 7.54 -15.58
CA PHE A 479 -2.45 7.41 -14.72
C PHE A 479 -2.72 7.99 -13.32
N ARG A 480 -2.14 7.33 -12.30
CA ARG A 480 -1.97 7.90 -10.96
C ARG A 480 -0.59 7.55 -10.40
N GLY A 481 0.13 8.53 -9.86
CA GLY A 481 1.48 8.38 -9.30
C GLY A 481 1.55 7.59 -8.00
N THR A 482 0.41 7.51 -7.30
CA THR A 482 0.23 6.84 -6.00
C THR A 482 0.64 5.37 -6.06
N ASP A 483 0.14 4.62 -7.05
CA ASP A 483 0.50 3.21 -7.30
C ASP A 483 1.08 2.96 -8.71
N LYS A 484 1.25 4.02 -9.49
CA LYS A 484 1.88 4.04 -10.82
C LYS A 484 1.15 3.15 -11.83
N ARG A 485 -0.16 2.98 -11.65
CA ARG A 485 -1.06 2.30 -12.58
C ARG A 485 -1.63 3.27 -13.62
N GLY A 486 -2.22 2.69 -14.67
CA GLY A 486 -2.87 3.42 -15.75
C GLY A 486 -1.90 4.09 -16.73
N GLY A 487 -2.40 5.12 -17.42
CA GLY A 487 -1.66 5.88 -18.42
C GLY A 487 -1.80 5.36 -19.86
N ALA A 488 -1.11 6.03 -20.79
CA ALA A 488 -1.31 5.81 -22.22
C ALA A 488 -0.60 4.57 -22.79
N ASN A 489 0.37 4.00 -22.07
CA ASN A 489 1.06 2.80 -22.53
C ASN A 489 0.14 1.57 -22.42
N GLY A 490 0.14 0.72 -23.44
CA GLY A 490 -0.81 -0.39 -23.58
C GLY A 490 -2.05 -0.04 -24.41
N ALA A 491 -2.32 1.24 -24.70
CA ALA A 491 -3.55 1.69 -25.36
C ALA A 491 -4.81 1.04 -24.76
N ARG A 492 -4.84 0.94 -23.42
CA ARG A 492 -5.93 0.28 -22.69
C ARG A 492 -7.26 1.00 -22.84
N ILE A 493 -7.25 2.26 -23.27
CA ILE A 493 -8.45 3.02 -23.65
C ILE A 493 -9.30 2.31 -24.72
N ARG A 494 -8.72 1.42 -25.53
CA ARG A 494 -9.45 0.62 -26.53
C ARG A 494 -10.01 -0.72 -26.00
N LEU A 495 -9.71 -1.05 -24.75
CA LEU A 495 -10.06 -2.32 -24.11
C LEU A 495 -11.12 -2.08 -23.04
N GLU A 496 -11.79 -3.15 -22.61
CA GLU A 496 -12.66 -3.07 -21.43
C GLU A 496 -11.80 -2.94 -20.16
N PRO A 497 -12.21 -2.10 -19.18
CA PRO A 497 -13.46 -1.34 -19.15
C PRO A 497 -13.37 0.07 -19.79
N GLN A 498 -12.16 0.55 -20.11
CA GLN A 498 -11.94 1.96 -20.46
C GLN A 498 -12.67 2.41 -21.73
N ILE A 499 -12.85 1.53 -22.70
CA ILE A 499 -13.59 1.83 -23.94
C ILE A 499 -15.07 2.13 -23.68
N SER A 500 -15.59 1.67 -22.54
CA SER A 500 -17.01 1.76 -22.17
C SER A 500 -17.28 2.79 -21.06
N TRP A 501 -16.25 3.41 -20.48
CA TRP A 501 -16.40 4.48 -19.49
C TRP A 501 -17.20 5.66 -20.02
N GLU A 502 -18.15 6.13 -19.21
CA GLU A 502 -18.98 7.30 -19.55
C GLU A 502 -18.10 8.53 -19.82
N ALA A 503 -17.12 8.78 -18.95
CA ALA A 503 -16.16 9.88 -19.05
C ALA A 503 -15.42 9.93 -20.39
N ASN A 504 -15.28 8.79 -21.08
CA ASN A 504 -14.56 8.67 -22.34
C ASN A 504 -15.44 8.85 -23.57
N ASN A 505 -16.76 9.03 -23.41
CA ASN A 505 -17.74 9.10 -24.51
C ASN A 505 -17.56 7.93 -25.50
N PRO A 506 -18.01 6.71 -25.16
CA PRO A 506 -17.70 5.49 -25.91
C PRO A 506 -18.02 5.56 -27.40
N LYS A 507 -19.10 6.26 -27.78
CA LYS A 507 -19.51 6.43 -29.18
C LYS A 507 -18.47 7.22 -29.97
N GLU A 508 -18.02 8.34 -29.41
CA GLU A 508 -17.04 9.20 -30.06
C GLU A 508 -15.64 8.56 -30.04
N LEU A 509 -15.25 7.97 -28.91
CA LEU A 509 -13.99 7.27 -28.77
C LEU A 509 -13.83 6.15 -29.81
N LYS A 510 -14.83 5.28 -29.97
CA LYS A 510 -14.80 4.17 -30.96
C LYS A 510 -14.57 4.67 -32.39
N LYS A 511 -15.16 5.82 -32.75
CA LYS A 511 -14.96 6.46 -34.05
C LYS A 511 -13.51 6.93 -34.24
N VAL A 512 -12.93 7.58 -33.23
CA VAL A 512 -11.53 8.05 -33.28
C VAL A 512 -10.56 6.88 -33.38
N LEU A 513 -10.75 5.85 -32.55
CA LEU A 513 -9.91 4.66 -32.53
C LEU A 513 -9.92 3.94 -33.88
N ALA A 514 -11.09 3.74 -34.50
CA ALA A 514 -11.18 3.10 -35.82
C ALA A 514 -10.36 3.81 -36.91
N VAL A 515 -10.30 5.16 -36.87
CA VAL A 515 -9.48 5.94 -37.80
C VAL A 515 -7.98 5.77 -37.50
N LEU A 516 -7.59 5.84 -36.23
CA LEU A 516 -6.19 5.65 -35.82
C LEU A 516 -5.68 4.23 -36.12
N GLU A 517 -6.51 3.20 -35.90
CA GLU A 517 -6.23 1.80 -36.25
C GLU A 517 -6.03 1.62 -37.76
N LYS A 518 -6.85 2.29 -38.59
CA LYS A 518 -6.65 2.30 -40.05
C LYS A 518 -5.32 2.93 -40.45
N ILE A 519 -4.92 4.02 -39.79
CA ILE A 519 -3.60 4.64 -40.00
C ILE A 519 -2.48 3.66 -39.58
N GLN A 520 -2.62 3.04 -38.42
CA GLN A 520 -1.70 2.05 -37.88
C GLN A 520 -1.50 0.90 -38.86
N ALA A 521 -2.59 0.24 -39.28
CA ALA A 521 -2.56 -0.90 -40.19
C ALA A 521 -1.89 -0.53 -41.53
N ASN A 522 -2.25 0.63 -42.11
CA ASN A 522 -1.68 1.08 -43.37
C ASN A 522 -0.19 1.45 -43.28
N PHE A 523 0.25 1.99 -42.15
CA PHE A 523 1.67 2.27 -41.90
C PHE A 523 2.45 0.95 -41.68
N ASN A 524 1.94 0.11 -40.80
CA ASN A 524 2.57 -1.15 -40.42
C ASN A 524 2.65 -2.15 -41.58
N LYS A 525 1.71 -2.15 -42.54
CA LYS A 525 1.82 -2.99 -43.75
C LYS A 525 3.04 -2.69 -44.60
N LYS A 526 3.49 -1.43 -44.64
CA LYS A 526 4.53 -0.96 -45.58
C LYS A 526 5.87 -0.63 -44.91
N SER A 527 5.89 -0.49 -43.59
CA SER A 527 7.08 -0.05 -42.84
C SER A 527 7.79 -1.22 -42.15
N ALA A 528 9.12 -1.20 -42.16
CA ALA A 528 9.95 -2.13 -41.37
C ALA A 528 9.94 -1.78 -39.86
N LYS A 529 9.69 -0.52 -39.51
CA LYS A 529 9.47 -0.06 -38.13
C LYS A 529 7.97 0.04 -37.90
N LYS A 530 7.44 -0.70 -36.94
CA LYS A 530 6.00 -0.70 -36.63
C LYS A 530 5.68 0.37 -35.59
N VAL A 531 4.48 0.92 -35.67
CA VAL A 531 3.91 1.84 -34.67
C VAL A 531 2.78 1.16 -33.91
N SER A 532 2.71 1.37 -32.60
CA SER A 532 1.60 0.95 -31.75
C SER A 532 0.42 1.93 -31.85
N LEU A 533 -0.77 1.48 -31.48
CA LEU A 533 -1.92 2.37 -31.36
C LEU A 533 -1.71 3.32 -30.19
N ALA A 534 -1.08 2.86 -29.11
CA ALA A 534 -0.69 3.69 -27.97
C ALA A 534 0.17 4.89 -28.38
N ASP A 535 1.17 4.68 -29.25
CA ASP A 535 1.96 5.77 -29.80
C ASP A 535 1.14 6.69 -30.72
N LEU A 536 0.21 6.14 -31.52
CA LEU A 536 -0.63 6.95 -32.40
C LEU A 536 -1.64 7.82 -31.66
N ILE A 537 -2.21 7.33 -30.56
CA ILE A 537 -3.11 8.11 -29.70
C ILE A 537 -2.37 9.34 -29.15
N VAL A 538 -1.20 9.13 -28.55
CA VAL A 538 -0.39 10.23 -27.98
C VAL A 538 0.17 11.16 -29.06
N LEU A 539 0.61 10.61 -30.20
CA LEU A 539 1.05 11.41 -31.33
C LEU A 539 -0.10 12.25 -31.90
N GLY A 540 -1.32 11.71 -31.92
CA GLY A 540 -2.54 12.41 -32.32
C GLY A 540 -2.80 13.64 -31.46
N GLY A 541 -2.75 13.50 -30.13
CA GLY A 541 -2.83 14.63 -29.20
C GLY A 541 -1.74 15.67 -29.43
N SER A 542 -0.50 15.22 -29.63
CA SER A 542 0.64 16.12 -29.92
C SER A 542 0.43 16.94 -31.19
N VAL A 543 -0.07 16.30 -32.26
CA VAL A 543 -0.42 16.97 -33.52
C VAL A 543 -1.51 18.01 -33.28
N ALA A 544 -2.54 17.68 -32.51
CA ALA A 544 -3.64 18.59 -32.25
C ALA A 544 -3.22 19.83 -31.44
N VAL A 545 -2.31 19.68 -30.48
CA VAL A 545 -1.70 20.82 -29.75
C VAL A 545 -0.87 21.69 -30.70
N GLU A 546 -0.02 21.09 -31.55
CA GLU A 546 0.75 21.83 -32.56
C GLU A 546 -0.17 22.58 -33.55
N MET A 547 -1.30 21.98 -33.94
CA MET A 547 -2.31 22.63 -34.77
C MET A 547 -2.95 23.82 -34.08
N ALA A 548 -3.34 23.67 -32.81
CA ALA A 548 -3.98 24.73 -32.03
C ALA A 548 -3.02 25.92 -31.85
N ALA A 549 -1.76 25.65 -31.46
CA ALA A 549 -0.72 26.66 -31.35
C ALA A 549 -0.51 27.40 -32.68
N LYS A 550 -0.40 26.66 -33.80
CA LYS A 550 -0.23 27.25 -35.13
C LYS A 550 -1.42 28.15 -35.52
N LYS A 551 -2.66 27.74 -35.21
CA LYS A 551 -3.86 28.56 -35.46
C LYS A 551 -3.84 29.86 -34.64
N ALA A 552 -3.25 29.82 -33.44
CA ALA A 552 -3.03 31.00 -32.60
C ALA A 552 -1.78 31.82 -32.98
N GLY A 553 -1.12 31.51 -34.10
CA GLY A 553 0.10 32.22 -34.54
C GLY A 553 1.39 31.78 -33.86
N VAL A 554 1.36 30.76 -32.98
CA VAL A 554 2.52 30.25 -32.26
C VAL A 554 3.10 29.04 -32.98
N LYS A 555 4.35 29.14 -33.44
CA LYS A 555 5.07 28.01 -34.04
C LYS A 555 5.80 27.23 -32.95
N THR A 556 5.25 26.09 -32.56
CA THR A 556 5.88 25.18 -31.58
C THR A 556 5.97 23.75 -32.12
N LYS A 557 6.87 22.97 -31.53
CA LYS A 557 6.97 21.51 -31.73
C LYS A 557 6.78 20.83 -30.38
N VAL A 558 5.78 19.96 -30.30
CA VAL A 558 5.51 19.17 -29.11
C VAL A 558 6.42 17.95 -29.14
N ARG A 559 7.16 17.72 -28.05
CA ARG A 559 8.05 16.57 -27.92
C ARG A 559 7.24 15.28 -27.90
N PHE A 560 7.67 14.30 -28.69
CA PHE A 560 7.06 12.98 -28.74
C PHE A 560 8.13 11.90 -28.57
N THR A 561 7.90 11.00 -27.61
CA THR A 561 8.78 9.85 -27.34
C THR A 561 8.04 8.56 -27.72
N PRO A 562 8.48 7.85 -28.78
CA PRO A 562 7.88 6.60 -29.22
C PRO A 562 8.35 5.39 -28.42
N GLY A 563 7.60 4.31 -28.50
CA GLY A 563 7.95 3.01 -27.93
C GLY A 563 6.91 2.42 -26.99
N ARG A 564 5.72 3.03 -26.89
CA ARG A 564 4.59 2.40 -26.20
C ARG A 564 4.18 1.12 -26.93
N THR A 565 3.60 0.18 -26.21
CA THR A 565 3.07 -1.07 -26.77
C THR A 565 1.55 -1.13 -26.63
N ASP A 566 0.92 -2.10 -27.28
CA ASP A 566 -0.53 -2.29 -27.28
C ASP A 566 -0.85 -3.54 -26.44
N ALA A 567 -1.36 -3.36 -25.23
CA ALA A 567 -1.77 -4.44 -24.33
C ALA A 567 -2.92 -5.25 -24.95
N THR A 568 -3.08 -6.50 -24.53
CA THR A 568 -4.26 -7.31 -24.88
C THR A 568 -5.31 -7.28 -23.78
N GLN A 569 -6.55 -7.72 -24.08
CA GLN A 569 -7.58 -7.86 -23.04
C GLN A 569 -7.16 -8.87 -21.96
N ALA A 570 -6.46 -9.94 -22.33
CA ALA A 570 -5.95 -10.93 -21.36
C ALA A 570 -4.90 -10.34 -20.41
N GLN A 571 -4.25 -9.24 -20.78
CA GLN A 571 -3.31 -8.47 -19.96
C GLN A 571 -3.98 -7.28 -19.23
N THR A 572 -5.31 -7.24 -19.23
CA THR A 572 -6.10 -6.13 -18.68
C THR A 572 -7.28 -6.70 -17.89
N ASP A 573 -7.11 -6.78 -16.57
CA ASP A 573 -8.17 -7.21 -15.66
C ASP A 573 -9.24 -6.12 -15.54
N VAL A 574 -10.47 -6.46 -15.97
CA VAL A 574 -11.60 -5.53 -16.00
C VAL A 574 -11.94 -5.01 -14.61
N PHE A 575 -11.91 -5.89 -13.59
CA PHE A 575 -12.24 -5.51 -12.22
C PHE A 575 -11.19 -4.53 -11.66
N SER A 576 -9.91 -4.88 -11.78
CA SER A 576 -8.81 -4.05 -11.32
C SER A 576 -8.73 -2.67 -12.02
N PHE A 577 -9.03 -2.60 -13.32
CA PHE A 577 -9.07 -1.34 -14.05
C PHE A 577 -10.31 -0.49 -13.74
N GLY A 578 -11.40 -1.09 -13.22
CA GLY A 578 -12.58 -0.34 -12.78
C GLY A 578 -12.29 0.71 -11.72
N TYR A 579 -11.27 0.50 -10.89
CA TYR A 579 -10.81 1.49 -9.89
C TYR A 579 -10.13 2.73 -10.49
N LEU A 580 -9.81 2.72 -11.80
CA LEU A 580 -9.22 3.86 -12.50
C LEU A 580 -10.26 4.69 -13.26
N GLU A 581 -11.54 4.28 -13.24
CA GLU A 581 -12.62 5.05 -13.86
C GLU A 581 -12.79 6.37 -13.11
N PRO A 582 -12.59 7.54 -13.76
CA PRO A 582 -12.73 8.81 -13.10
C PRO A 582 -14.20 9.09 -12.81
N THR A 583 -14.54 9.40 -11.56
CA THR A 583 -15.87 9.95 -11.20
C THR A 583 -15.97 11.43 -11.52
N ALA A 584 -14.84 12.13 -11.62
CA ALA A 584 -14.72 13.49 -12.12
C ALA A 584 -13.39 13.69 -12.88
N ASP A 585 -13.40 14.55 -13.88
CA ASP A 585 -12.22 14.97 -14.64
C ASP A 585 -12.41 16.42 -15.11
N GLY A 586 -11.91 17.37 -14.31
CA GLY A 586 -12.05 18.81 -14.57
C GLY A 586 -11.36 19.25 -15.87
N PHE A 587 -10.32 18.53 -16.33
CA PHE A 587 -9.64 18.83 -17.60
C PHE A 587 -10.50 18.51 -18.83
N ARG A 588 -11.53 17.68 -18.67
CA ARG A 588 -12.57 17.41 -19.68
C ARG A 588 -13.93 17.99 -19.29
N ASN A 589 -14.00 18.72 -18.18
CA ASN A 589 -15.24 19.22 -17.58
C ASN A 589 -16.30 18.11 -17.40
N TYR A 590 -15.87 16.94 -16.92
CA TYR A 590 -16.73 15.79 -16.64
C TYR A 590 -16.91 15.61 -15.12
N LYS A 591 -18.14 15.30 -14.71
CA LYS A 591 -18.47 14.82 -13.36
C LYS A 591 -19.64 13.86 -13.45
N SER A 592 -19.47 12.67 -12.88
CA SER A 592 -20.51 11.66 -12.78
C SER A 592 -21.60 12.09 -11.80
N ALA A 593 -22.83 11.65 -12.03
CA ALA A 593 -23.95 11.89 -11.13
C ALA A 593 -23.77 11.24 -9.74
N THR A 594 -22.88 10.26 -9.62
CA THR A 594 -22.58 9.56 -8.36
C THR A 594 -21.46 10.23 -7.54
N ASP A 595 -20.78 11.25 -8.08
CA ASP A 595 -19.73 11.96 -7.37
C ASP A 595 -20.31 13.09 -6.50
N SER A 596 -20.18 12.93 -5.18
CA SER A 596 -20.66 13.89 -4.19
C SER A 596 -19.63 14.93 -3.76
N HIS A 597 -18.37 14.85 -4.20
CA HIS A 597 -17.34 15.80 -3.82
C HIS A 597 -17.58 17.17 -4.48
N PRO A 598 -17.17 18.28 -3.84
CA PRO A 598 -17.03 19.55 -4.54
C PRO A 598 -16.11 19.41 -5.76
N THR A 599 -16.51 19.98 -6.89
CA THR A 599 -15.86 19.76 -8.19
C THR A 599 -14.40 20.20 -8.19
N GLU A 600 -14.11 21.31 -7.53
CA GLU A 600 -12.78 21.88 -7.35
C GLU A 600 -11.86 20.99 -6.50
N ILE A 601 -12.40 20.26 -5.53
CA ILE A 601 -11.63 19.28 -4.73
C ILE A 601 -11.27 18.09 -5.61
N ALA A 602 -12.22 17.59 -6.40
CA ALA A 602 -11.97 16.49 -7.32
C ALA A 602 -10.95 16.86 -8.42
N LEU A 603 -10.91 18.11 -8.87
CA LEU A 603 -9.88 18.61 -9.79
C LEU A 603 -8.48 18.58 -9.14
N VAL A 604 -8.36 19.09 -7.91
CA VAL A 604 -7.07 19.07 -7.18
C VAL A 604 -6.61 17.65 -6.91
N ASP A 605 -7.51 16.76 -6.47
CA ASP A 605 -7.19 15.34 -6.26
C ASP A 605 -6.73 14.66 -7.57
N LYS A 606 -7.40 14.99 -8.68
CA LYS A 606 -7.00 14.50 -10.00
C LYS A 606 -5.62 15.01 -10.42
N ALA A 607 -5.32 16.28 -10.18
CA ALA A 607 -4.01 16.87 -10.45
C ALA A 607 -2.92 16.23 -9.58
N ALA A 608 -3.23 15.93 -8.32
CA ALA A 608 -2.32 15.21 -7.42
C ALA A 608 -2.01 13.79 -7.91
N PHE A 609 -3.01 13.04 -8.41
CA PHE A 609 -2.75 11.74 -9.04
C PHE A 609 -1.81 11.87 -10.25
N LEU A 610 -1.89 12.96 -10.99
CA LEU A 610 -1.04 13.21 -12.15
C LEU A 610 0.32 13.83 -11.80
N GLU A 611 0.60 14.01 -10.50
CA GLU A 611 1.83 14.63 -9.98
C GLU A 611 2.05 16.06 -10.52
N LEU A 612 0.95 16.79 -10.76
CA LEU A 612 1.00 18.15 -11.29
C LEU A 612 1.18 19.17 -10.17
N THR A 613 1.99 20.20 -10.45
CA THR A 613 2.06 21.41 -9.64
C THR A 613 0.85 22.33 -9.89
N PRO A 614 0.57 23.32 -9.02
CA PRO A 614 -0.52 24.26 -9.26
C PRO A 614 -0.42 25.01 -10.62
N PRO A 615 0.77 25.48 -11.07
CA PRO A 615 0.91 26.08 -12.40
C PRO A 615 0.74 25.11 -13.57
N GLU A 616 0.97 23.80 -13.40
CA GLU A 616 0.74 22.82 -14.47
C GLU A 616 -0.71 22.38 -14.57
N MET A 617 -1.44 22.40 -13.44
CA MET A 617 -2.88 22.18 -13.41
C MET A 617 -3.65 23.34 -14.08
N THR A 618 -3.15 24.58 -13.95
CA THR A 618 -3.78 25.81 -14.46
C THR A 618 -3.46 26.02 -15.94
#